data_AF-A0A4Q0T295-F1
#
_entry.id   AF-A0A4Q0T295-F1
#
_cell.length_a   1.000
_cell.length_b   1.000
_cell.length_c   1.000
_cell.angle_alpha   90.00
_cell.angle_beta   90.00
_cell.angle_gamma   90.00
#
_symmetry.space_group_name_H-M   'P 1'
#
loop_
_entity.id
_entity.type
_entity.pdbx_description
1 polymer ?
#
loop_
_entity_poly.entity_id
_entity_poly.type
_entity_poly.pdbx_seq_one_letter_code
_entity_poly.pdbx_strand_id
1 'polypeptide(L)'
;MPAEIILQQTPDAAALFDKREQLAAVRTMLAEREAELAQIRAQLKTFEGRYLRQVGVLYAELDELEARIAEREVALYDSESARRRAEETRQRAQETRDAAFGEAREAEEFDPPPSLKTLFRDVAKRIHPDFARDEEELKHFTLLMARANQAYSRGDTEMLQRLLDDHREIHASIAGEGAAAEVLRIGRQIRHAERDIAALDAERAALLSGDIAQLHLDAETAAREHRDLLTELATSLLEQVADARRRFELIDRQISAHGR
;
A
#
# COMPACT_ATOMS: atom_id res chain seq x y z
N MET A 1 -32.99 -54.86 -18.60
CA MET A 1 -31.73 -54.19 -18.23
C MET A 1 -31.56 -53.00 -19.16
N PRO A 2 -31.90 -51.77 -18.75
CA PRO A 2 -31.64 -50.60 -19.58
C PRO A 2 -30.12 -50.38 -19.62
N ALA A 3 -29.57 -50.29 -20.83
CA ALA A 3 -28.16 -49.97 -21.02
C ALA A 3 -27.93 -48.51 -20.61
N GLU A 4 -27.13 -48.30 -19.56
CA GLU A 4 -26.56 -46.99 -19.24
C GLU A 4 -25.67 -46.58 -20.41
N ILE A 5 -26.19 -45.67 -21.23
CA ILE A 5 -25.40 -44.96 -22.23
C ILE A 5 -24.48 -44.01 -21.45
N ILE A 6 -23.29 -44.50 -21.10
CA ILE A 6 -22.21 -43.66 -20.64
C ILE A 6 -21.83 -42.78 -21.84
N LEU A 7 -22.36 -41.56 -21.86
CA LEU A 7 -21.92 -40.50 -22.77
C LEU A 7 -20.45 -40.24 -22.47
N GLN A 8 -19.56 -40.91 -23.21
CA GLN A 8 -18.15 -40.53 -23.25
C GLN A 8 -18.09 -39.06 -23.68
N GLN A 9 -17.62 -38.21 -22.78
CA GLN A 9 -17.40 -36.81 -23.08
C GLN A 9 -16.48 -36.73 -24.29
N THR A 10 -16.84 -35.90 -25.27
CA THR A 10 -15.95 -35.63 -26.40
C THR A 10 -14.61 -35.08 -25.86
N PRO A 11 -13.47 -35.38 -26.50
CA PRO A 11 -12.16 -34.90 -26.04
C PRO A 11 -12.12 -33.37 -25.85
N ASP A 12 -12.90 -32.62 -26.63
CA ASP A 12 -13.07 -31.17 -26.49
C ASP A 12 -13.85 -30.75 -25.23
N ALA A 13 -14.83 -31.56 -24.79
CA ALA A 13 -15.60 -31.31 -23.58
C ALA A 13 -14.79 -31.61 -22.30
N ALA A 14 -13.97 -32.67 -22.32
CA ALA A 14 -13.06 -32.98 -21.23
C ALA A 14 -11.96 -31.91 -21.07
N ALA A 15 -11.33 -31.50 -22.17
CA ALA A 15 -10.31 -30.44 -22.16
C ALA A 15 -10.86 -29.08 -21.66
N LEU A 16 -12.12 -28.78 -21.99
CA LEU A 16 -12.81 -27.58 -21.49
C LEU A 16 -13.12 -27.69 -19.99
N PHE A 17 -13.52 -28.86 -19.51
CA PHE A 17 -13.75 -29.10 -18.08
C PHE A 17 -12.47 -28.89 -17.26
N ASP A 18 -11.36 -29.54 -17.66
CA ASP A 18 -10.06 -29.41 -16.99
C ASP A 18 -9.57 -27.95 -16.95
N LYS A 19 -9.75 -27.21 -18.05
CA LYS A 19 -9.41 -25.79 -18.13
C LYS A 19 -10.27 -24.94 -17.20
N ARG A 20 -11.57 -25.22 -17.08
CA ARG A 20 -12.46 -24.51 -16.15
C ARG A 20 -12.09 -24.79 -14.69
N GLU A 21 -11.74 -26.02 -14.35
CA GLU A 21 -11.25 -26.39 -13.02
C GLU A 21 -9.94 -25.66 -12.69
N GLN A 22 -8.98 -25.65 -13.63
CA GLN A 22 -7.73 -24.91 -13.49
C GLN A 22 -7.99 -23.41 -13.26
N LEU A 23 -8.90 -22.80 -14.03
CA LEU A 23 -9.27 -21.40 -13.86
C LEU A 23 -9.90 -21.13 -12.49
N ALA A 24 -10.75 -22.02 -12.00
CA ALA A 24 -11.34 -21.90 -10.67
C ALA A 24 -10.26 -21.93 -9.59
N ALA A 25 -9.32 -22.87 -9.66
CA ALA A 25 -8.21 -22.98 -8.71
C ALA A 25 -7.34 -21.72 -8.68
N VAL A 26 -6.96 -21.20 -9.85
CA VAL A 26 -6.13 -19.99 -9.94
C VAL A 26 -6.89 -18.75 -9.45
N ARG A 27 -8.20 -18.65 -9.70
CA ARG A 27 -9.04 -17.56 -9.17
C ARG A 27 -9.14 -17.60 -7.65
N THR A 28 -9.28 -18.78 -7.06
CA THR A 28 -9.26 -18.93 -5.59
C THR A 28 -7.93 -18.46 -5.02
N MET A 29 -6.80 -18.90 -5.61
CA MET A 29 -5.46 -18.46 -5.19
C MET A 29 -5.28 -16.94 -5.31
N LEU A 30 -5.76 -16.34 -6.40
CA LEU A 30 -5.72 -14.89 -6.59
C LEU A 30 -6.49 -14.16 -5.48
N ALA A 31 -7.71 -14.60 -5.17
CA ALA A 31 -8.53 -14.02 -4.13
C ALA A 31 -7.88 -14.14 -2.73
N GLU A 32 -7.27 -15.29 -2.43
CA GLU A 32 -6.51 -15.50 -1.19
C GLU A 32 -5.34 -14.51 -1.08
N ARG A 33 -4.56 -14.32 -2.15
CA ARG A 33 -3.42 -13.38 -2.14
C ARG A 33 -3.85 -11.92 -2.04
N GLU A 34 -4.94 -11.55 -2.70
CA GLU A 34 -5.50 -10.21 -2.55
C GLU A 34 -5.96 -9.94 -1.11
N ALA A 35 -6.61 -10.91 -0.47
CA ALA A 35 -7.06 -10.81 0.92
C ALA A 35 -5.88 -10.72 1.90
N GLU A 36 -4.87 -11.60 1.76
CA GLU A 36 -3.65 -11.56 2.58
C GLU A 36 -2.94 -10.21 2.48
N LEU A 37 -2.75 -9.70 1.26
CA LEU A 37 -2.07 -8.44 1.03
C LEU A 37 -2.86 -7.25 1.59
N ALA A 38 -4.20 -7.27 1.44
CA ALA A 38 -5.06 -6.26 2.05
C ALA A 38 -4.95 -6.26 3.58
N GLN A 39 -4.89 -7.44 4.20
CA GLN A 39 -4.72 -7.57 5.65
C GLN A 39 -3.36 -7.03 6.12
N ILE A 40 -2.26 -7.41 5.45
CA ILE A 40 -0.91 -6.91 5.78
C ILE A 40 -0.87 -5.38 5.68
N ARG A 41 -1.37 -4.80 4.59
CA ARG A 41 -1.42 -3.34 4.42
C ARG A 41 -2.20 -2.65 5.54
N ALA A 42 -3.36 -3.19 5.91
CA ALA A 42 -4.18 -2.61 6.98
C ALA A 42 -3.47 -2.67 8.35
N GLN A 43 -2.80 -3.80 8.65
CA GLN A 43 -2.02 -3.97 9.88
C GLN A 43 -0.85 -2.99 9.94
N LEU A 44 -0.04 -2.93 8.87
CA LEU A 44 1.11 -2.03 8.80
C LEU A 44 0.67 -0.56 8.89
N LYS A 45 -0.37 -0.15 8.16
CA LYS A 45 -0.89 1.23 8.23
C LYS A 45 -1.37 1.61 9.64
N THR A 46 -2.05 0.67 10.31
CA THR A 46 -2.51 0.90 11.70
C THR A 46 -1.32 1.07 12.65
N PHE A 47 -0.29 0.23 12.49
CA PHE A 47 0.93 0.31 13.29
C PHE A 47 1.72 1.58 13.00
N GLU A 48 1.92 1.91 11.73
CA GLU A 48 2.60 3.13 11.26
C GLU A 48 1.95 4.37 11.86
N GLY A 49 0.62 4.50 11.77
CA GLY A 49 -0.09 5.63 12.38
C GLY A 49 0.12 5.71 13.90
N ARG A 50 0.25 4.57 14.60
CA ARG A 50 0.58 4.56 16.04
C ARG A 50 2.03 4.98 16.28
N TYR A 51 2.96 4.45 15.49
CA TYR A 51 4.38 4.80 15.53
C TYR A 51 4.61 6.29 15.29
N LEU A 52 4.03 6.87 14.23
CA LEU A 52 4.17 8.29 13.92
C LEU A 52 3.66 9.17 15.07
N ARG A 53 2.48 8.85 15.64
CA ARG A 53 1.91 9.61 16.77
C ARG A 53 2.74 9.53 18.06
N GLN A 54 3.36 8.38 18.36
CA GLN A 54 4.09 8.18 19.61
C GLN A 54 5.59 8.53 19.50
N VAL A 55 6.20 8.21 18.37
CA VAL A 55 7.65 8.23 18.17
C VAL A 55 8.04 9.19 17.04
N GLY A 56 7.32 9.20 15.92
CA GLY A 56 7.62 10.07 14.77
C GLY A 56 7.60 11.56 15.13
N VAL A 57 6.61 12.00 15.90
CA VAL A 57 6.50 13.38 16.42
C VAL A 57 7.74 13.77 17.24
N LEU A 58 8.31 12.85 18.02
CA LEU A 58 9.48 13.11 18.86
C LEU A 58 10.77 13.20 18.03
N TYR A 59 10.91 12.39 16.97
CA TYR A 59 12.00 12.54 16.02
C TYR A 59 11.95 13.88 15.29
N ALA A 60 10.77 14.30 14.83
CA ALA A 60 10.59 15.61 14.20
C ALA A 60 10.94 16.75 15.16
N GLU A 61 10.55 16.63 16.44
CA GLU A 61 10.94 17.61 17.45
C GLU A 61 12.45 17.64 17.71
N LEU A 62 13.08 16.47 17.83
CA LEU A 62 14.51 16.36 18.05
C LEU A 62 15.30 16.96 16.89
N ASP A 63 14.98 16.60 15.64
CA ASP A 63 15.67 17.12 14.47
C ASP A 63 15.46 18.64 14.31
N GLU A 64 14.27 19.16 14.64
CA GLU A 64 14.03 20.62 14.67
C GLU A 64 14.91 21.33 15.71
N LEU A 65 15.09 20.73 16.89
CA LEU A 65 16.00 21.27 17.90
C LEU A 65 17.46 21.22 17.45
N GLU A 66 17.90 20.12 16.83
CA GLU A 66 19.26 19.99 16.30
C GLU A 66 19.53 20.99 15.18
N ALA A 67 18.56 21.21 14.28
CA ALA A 67 18.66 22.23 13.24
C ALA A 67 18.85 23.63 13.85
N ARG A 68 18.02 23.97 14.85
CA ARG A 68 18.12 25.24 15.57
C ARG A 68 19.45 25.38 16.31
N ILE A 69 19.99 24.31 16.89
CA ILE A 69 21.32 24.30 17.50
C ILE A 69 22.38 24.63 16.45
N ALA A 70 22.38 23.93 15.32
CA ALA A 70 23.36 24.12 14.26
C ALA A 70 23.31 25.54 13.67
N GLU A 71 22.12 26.08 13.43
CA GLU A 71 21.93 27.48 13.01
C GLU A 71 22.51 28.48 14.02
N ARG A 72 22.37 28.17 15.32
CA ARG A 72 22.86 29.01 16.40
C ARG A 72 24.38 28.92 16.55
N GLU A 73 24.97 27.75 16.31
CA GLU A 73 26.42 27.54 16.24
C GLU A 73 27.08 28.35 15.12
N VAL A 74 26.42 28.51 13.96
CA VAL A 74 26.92 29.36 12.87
C VAL A 74 27.15 30.80 13.32
N ALA A 75 26.28 31.32 14.19
CA ALA A 75 26.43 32.67 14.73
C ALA A 75 27.62 32.82 15.70
N LEU A 76 28.08 31.72 16.32
CA LEU A 76 29.28 31.70 17.17
C LEU A 76 30.56 31.44 16.36
N TYR A 77 30.47 30.54 15.38
CA TYR A 77 31.59 30.05 14.58
C TYR A 77 31.22 30.13 13.10
N ASP A 78 31.37 31.32 12.52
CA ASP A 78 31.06 31.56 11.11
C ASP A 78 32.09 30.89 10.19
N SER A 79 31.84 29.61 9.90
CA SER A 79 32.67 28.75 9.06
C SER A 79 31.81 28.03 8.04
N GLU A 80 32.40 27.70 6.89
CA GLU A 80 31.71 26.99 5.81
C GLU A 80 31.18 25.62 6.28
N SER A 81 31.94 24.92 7.11
CA SER A 81 31.52 23.65 7.71
C SER A 81 30.35 23.80 8.67
N ALA A 82 30.29 24.88 9.47
CA ALA A 82 29.14 25.15 10.33
C ALA A 82 27.87 25.45 9.51
N ARG A 83 27.99 26.29 8.47
CA ARG A 83 26.86 26.62 7.58
C ARG A 83 26.31 25.39 6.87
N ARG A 84 27.18 24.53 6.35
CA ARG A 84 26.78 23.27 5.72
C ARG A 84 26.04 22.33 6.68
N ARG A 85 26.53 22.17 7.92
CA ARG A 85 25.84 21.36 8.93
C ARG A 85 24.48 21.93 9.29
N ALA A 86 24.33 23.25 9.38
CA ALA A 86 23.03 23.89 9.62
C ALA A 86 22.04 23.63 8.49
N GLU A 87 22.48 23.70 7.23
CA GLU A 87 21.64 23.38 6.06
C GLU A 87 21.22 21.90 6.05
N GLU A 88 22.17 20.97 6.25
CA GLU A 88 21.89 19.53 6.28
C GLU A 88 20.91 19.15 7.41
N THR A 89 21.07 19.72 8.61
CA THR A 89 20.17 19.48 9.75
C THR A 89 18.80 20.11 9.54
N ARG A 90 18.72 21.31 8.95
CA ARG A 90 17.46 21.97 8.57
C ARG A 90 16.68 21.18 7.53
N GLN A 91 17.37 20.62 6.53
CA GLN A 91 16.76 19.74 5.54
C GLN A 91 16.21 18.48 6.21
N ARG A 92 17.01 17.82 7.05
CA ARG A 92 16.59 16.62 7.78
C ARG A 92 15.36 16.87 8.67
N ALA A 93 15.33 18.00 9.40
CA ALA A 93 14.19 18.39 10.21
C ALA A 93 12.91 18.59 9.39
N GLN A 94 13.03 19.12 8.17
CA GLN A 94 11.90 19.24 7.25
C GLN A 94 11.41 17.87 6.78
N GLU A 95 12.33 16.99 6.37
CA GLU A 95 12.01 15.63 5.92
C GLU A 95 11.32 14.81 7.02
N THR A 96 11.82 14.85 8.26
CA THR A 96 11.19 14.10 9.37
C THR A 96 9.87 14.70 9.83
N ARG A 97 9.73 16.03 9.76
CA ARG A 97 8.44 16.68 9.97
C ARG A 97 7.41 16.27 8.91
N ASP A 98 7.80 16.28 7.64
CA ASP A 98 6.90 15.88 6.56
C ASP A 98 6.54 14.40 6.66
N ALA A 99 7.47 13.52 7.05
CA ALA A 99 7.15 12.12 7.33
C ALA A 99 6.19 11.94 8.54
N ALA A 100 6.38 12.71 9.62
CA ALA A 100 5.55 12.60 10.83
C ALA A 100 4.14 13.17 10.66
N PHE A 101 3.97 14.20 9.82
CA PHE A 101 2.72 14.96 9.68
C PHE A 101 2.14 14.94 8.26
N GLY A 102 2.81 14.33 7.28
CA GLY A 102 2.46 14.35 5.86
C GLY A 102 1.22 13.54 5.51
N GLU A 103 0.98 12.38 6.14
CA GLU A 103 -0.25 11.59 5.89
C GLU A 103 -1.53 12.36 6.21
N ALA A 104 -1.49 13.27 7.19
CA ALA A 104 -2.62 14.15 7.52
C ALA A 104 -2.90 15.19 6.42
N ARG A 105 -1.88 15.55 5.61
CA ARG A 105 -2.00 16.44 4.44
C ARG A 105 -2.35 15.70 3.15
N GLU A 106 -1.78 14.52 2.90
CA GLU A 106 -2.03 13.76 1.67
C GLU A 106 -3.48 13.28 1.55
N ALA A 107 -4.15 12.97 2.67
CA ALA A 107 -5.57 12.64 2.68
C ALA A 107 -6.46 13.82 2.21
N GLU A 108 -5.97 15.07 2.30
CA GLU A 108 -6.67 16.28 1.85
C GLU A 108 -6.32 16.67 0.40
N GLU A 109 -5.22 16.18 -0.19
CA GLU A 109 -4.65 16.69 -1.46
C GLU A 109 -4.70 15.74 -2.67
N PHE A 110 -5.33 14.55 -2.59
CA PHE A 110 -5.49 13.70 -3.78
C PHE A 110 -6.50 14.30 -4.79
N ASP A 111 -6.01 15.06 -5.77
CA ASP A 111 -6.78 15.43 -6.97
C ASP A 111 -6.36 14.55 -8.18
N PRO A 112 -7.11 13.47 -8.47
CA PRO A 112 -6.74 12.57 -9.53
C PRO A 112 -6.88 13.21 -10.92
N PRO A 113 -5.97 12.90 -11.87
CA PRO A 113 -5.99 13.49 -13.20
C PRO A 113 -7.31 13.19 -13.92
N PRO A 114 -7.78 14.10 -14.80
CA PRO A 114 -9.07 13.94 -15.50
C PRO A 114 -9.20 12.63 -16.29
N SER A 115 -8.08 12.10 -16.80
CA SER A 115 -8.02 10.82 -17.50
C SER A 115 -8.34 9.63 -16.58
N LEU A 116 -7.84 9.64 -15.34
CA LEU A 116 -8.11 8.59 -14.35
C LEU A 116 -9.57 8.63 -13.87
N LYS A 117 -10.11 9.83 -13.62
CA LYS A 117 -11.55 10.04 -13.31
C LYS A 117 -12.44 9.47 -14.41
N THR A 118 -12.05 9.68 -15.67
CA THR A 118 -12.81 9.19 -16.83
C THR A 118 -12.71 7.67 -16.94
N LEU A 119 -11.51 7.12 -16.80
CA LEU A 119 -11.27 5.67 -16.86
C LEU A 119 -12.01 4.92 -15.76
N PHE A 120 -11.94 5.41 -14.52
CA PHE A 120 -12.66 4.84 -13.39
C PHE A 120 -14.18 4.93 -13.57
N ARG A 121 -14.72 6.05 -14.08
CA ARG A 121 -16.15 6.17 -14.41
C ARG A 121 -16.58 5.14 -15.46
N ASP A 122 -15.74 4.85 -16.43
CA ASP A 122 -16.02 3.88 -17.49
C ASP A 122 -15.96 2.43 -17.00
N VAL A 123 -15.09 2.13 -16.02
CA VAL A 123 -15.10 0.87 -15.26
C VAL A 123 -16.39 0.79 -14.45
N ALA A 124 -16.65 1.77 -13.60
CA ALA A 124 -17.79 1.81 -12.70
C ALA A 124 -19.12 1.60 -13.42
N LYS A 125 -19.35 2.25 -14.57
CA LYS A 125 -20.58 2.07 -15.36
C LYS A 125 -20.84 0.63 -15.82
N ARG A 126 -19.78 -0.19 -15.94
CA ARG A 126 -19.86 -1.57 -16.48
C ARG A 126 -19.99 -2.62 -15.39
N ILE A 127 -19.43 -2.36 -14.21
CA ILE A 127 -19.32 -3.33 -13.12
C ILE A 127 -20.05 -2.86 -11.84
N HIS A 128 -20.94 -1.86 -11.93
CA HIS A 128 -21.64 -1.35 -10.76
C HIS A 128 -22.60 -2.41 -10.17
N PRO A 129 -22.59 -2.64 -8.84
CA PRO A 129 -23.52 -3.55 -8.15
C PRO A 129 -24.99 -3.31 -8.49
N ASP A 130 -25.41 -2.05 -8.61
CA ASP A 130 -26.79 -1.66 -8.99
C ASP A 130 -27.26 -2.19 -10.35
N PHE A 131 -26.35 -2.65 -11.22
CA PHE A 131 -26.70 -3.25 -12.51
C PHE A 131 -26.76 -4.79 -12.47
N ALA A 132 -26.53 -5.41 -11.32
CA ALA A 132 -26.62 -6.85 -11.15
C ALA A 132 -28.07 -7.36 -11.26
N ARG A 133 -28.25 -8.52 -11.89
CA ARG A 133 -29.56 -9.14 -12.14
C ARG A 133 -29.92 -10.20 -11.09
N ASP A 134 -28.92 -10.78 -10.44
CA ASP A 134 -29.07 -11.78 -9.39
C ASP A 134 -28.07 -11.56 -8.23
N GLU A 135 -28.24 -12.32 -7.14
CA GLU A 135 -27.39 -12.21 -5.95
C GLU A 135 -25.93 -12.60 -6.19
N GLU A 136 -25.66 -13.48 -7.16
CA GLU A 136 -24.31 -13.93 -7.47
C GLU A 136 -23.56 -12.88 -8.31
N GLU A 137 -24.23 -12.26 -9.27
CA GLU A 137 -23.75 -11.11 -10.05
C GLU A 137 -23.56 -9.89 -9.16
N LEU A 138 -24.43 -9.69 -8.16
CA LEU A 138 -24.30 -8.61 -7.17
C LEU A 138 -23.02 -8.75 -6.35
N LYS A 139 -22.73 -9.96 -5.84
CA LYS A 139 -21.48 -10.26 -5.13
C LYS A 139 -20.26 -10.05 -6.04
N HIS A 140 -20.35 -10.53 -7.27
CA HIS A 140 -19.27 -10.41 -8.24
C HIS A 140 -18.94 -8.95 -8.57
N PHE A 141 -19.96 -8.14 -8.86
CA PHE A 141 -19.81 -6.71 -9.14
C PHE A 141 -19.35 -5.91 -7.91
N THR A 142 -19.78 -6.30 -6.71
CA THR A 142 -19.29 -5.70 -5.46
C THR A 142 -17.78 -5.90 -5.29
N LEU A 143 -17.28 -7.12 -5.55
CA LEU A 143 -15.85 -7.42 -5.54
C LEU A 143 -15.07 -6.64 -6.60
N LEU A 144 -15.59 -6.59 -7.83
CA LEU A 144 -14.95 -5.85 -8.91
C LEU A 144 -14.91 -4.34 -8.61
N MET A 145 -15.96 -3.77 -8.03
CA MET A 145 -15.98 -2.36 -7.65
C MET A 145 -15.03 -2.04 -6.50
N ALA A 146 -14.91 -2.92 -5.52
CA ALA A 146 -13.90 -2.76 -4.47
C ALA A 146 -12.48 -2.71 -5.07
N ARG A 147 -12.19 -3.60 -6.04
CA ARG A 147 -10.91 -3.63 -6.78
C ARG A 147 -10.69 -2.36 -7.60
N ALA A 148 -11.73 -1.87 -8.29
CA ALA A 148 -11.68 -0.62 -9.05
C ALA A 148 -11.46 0.61 -8.15
N ASN A 149 -12.11 0.66 -6.99
CA ASN A 149 -11.93 1.74 -6.02
C ASN A 149 -10.49 1.77 -5.49
N GLN A 150 -9.89 0.62 -5.19
CA GLN A 150 -8.49 0.54 -4.79
C GLN A 150 -7.55 1.02 -5.88
N ALA A 151 -7.75 0.57 -7.13
CA ALA A 151 -6.96 1.02 -8.27
C ALA A 151 -7.07 2.55 -8.47
N TYR A 152 -8.28 3.10 -8.36
CA TYR A 152 -8.52 4.54 -8.47
C TYR A 152 -7.83 5.33 -7.35
N SER A 153 -7.92 4.86 -6.10
CA SER A 153 -7.26 5.51 -4.96
C SER A 153 -5.73 5.53 -5.06
N ARG A 154 -5.15 4.59 -5.81
CA ARG A 154 -3.69 4.47 -6.03
C ARG A 154 -3.21 5.10 -7.33
N GLY A 155 -4.10 5.66 -8.14
CA GLY A 155 -3.72 6.16 -9.47
C GLY A 155 -3.39 5.08 -10.50
N ASP A 156 -3.75 3.82 -10.24
CA ASP A 156 -3.37 2.67 -11.06
C ASP A 156 -4.25 2.58 -12.32
N THR A 157 -3.85 3.35 -13.34
CA THR A 157 -4.52 3.38 -14.65
C THR A 157 -4.46 2.03 -15.35
N GLU A 158 -3.38 1.27 -15.18
CA GLU A 158 -3.19 0.01 -15.88
C GLU A 158 -4.18 -1.03 -15.37
N MET A 159 -4.37 -1.09 -14.06
CA MET A 159 -5.34 -1.99 -13.43
C MET A 159 -6.79 -1.65 -13.83
N LEU A 160 -7.15 -0.37 -13.88
CA LEU A 160 -8.47 0.06 -14.37
C LEU A 160 -8.70 -0.30 -15.85
N GLN A 161 -7.66 -0.21 -16.68
CA GLN A 161 -7.72 -0.64 -18.08
C GLN A 161 -7.94 -2.15 -18.20
N ARG A 162 -7.23 -2.94 -17.39
CA ARG A 162 -7.40 -4.41 -17.35
C ARG A 162 -8.82 -4.81 -16.96
N LEU A 163 -9.41 -4.15 -15.96
CA LEU A 163 -10.80 -4.39 -15.56
C LEU A 163 -11.80 -4.14 -16.70
N LEU A 164 -11.52 -3.16 -17.59
CA LEU A 164 -12.34 -2.92 -18.78
C LEU A 164 -12.21 -4.01 -19.84
N ASP A 165 -10.98 -4.48 -20.08
CA ASP A 165 -10.69 -5.45 -21.13
C ASP A 165 -11.21 -6.85 -20.74
N ASP A 166 -11.03 -7.25 -19.48
CA ASP A 166 -11.55 -8.53 -18.96
C ASP A 166 -13.08 -8.60 -19.08
N HIS A 167 -13.78 -7.51 -18.79
CA HIS A 167 -15.23 -7.43 -18.90
C HIS A 167 -15.71 -7.52 -20.37
N ARG A 168 -14.98 -6.90 -21.31
CA ARG A 168 -15.28 -6.99 -22.75
C ARG A 168 -15.14 -8.42 -23.28
N GLU A 169 -14.12 -9.16 -22.83
CA GLU A 169 -13.94 -10.56 -23.22
C GLU A 169 -15.04 -11.49 -22.65
N ILE A 170 -15.58 -11.19 -21.47
CA ILE A 170 -16.70 -11.94 -20.88
C ILE A 170 -17.99 -11.75 -21.69
N HIS A 171 -18.28 -10.53 -22.15
CA HIS A 171 -19.48 -10.23 -22.93
C HIS A 171 -19.43 -10.74 -24.39
N ALA A 172 -18.24 -10.76 -25.01
CA ALA A 172 -18.09 -11.31 -26.36
C ALA A 172 -18.44 -12.81 -26.44
N SER A 173 -18.26 -13.56 -25.34
CA SER A 173 -18.53 -14.99 -25.23
C SER A 173 -20.01 -15.40 -25.32
N ILE A 174 -20.95 -14.46 -25.14
CA ILE A 174 -22.39 -14.77 -25.29
C ILE A 174 -22.73 -14.98 -26.79
N ALA A 175 -21.89 -14.51 -27.71
CA ALA A 175 -22.06 -14.64 -29.15
C ALA A 175 -21.43 -15.94 -29.72
N GLY A 176 -21.88 -17.11 -29.24
CA GLY A 176 -21.85 -18.36 -30.01
C GLY A 176 -20.51 -18.88 -30.54
N GLU A 177 -19.39 -18.69 -29.84
CA GLU A 177 -18.10 -19.29 -30.23
C GLU A 177 -17.96 -20.73 -29.73
N GLY A 178 -17.40 -21.62 -30.55
CA GLY A 178 -17.25 -23.06 -30.25
C GLY A 178 -16.26 -23.37 -29.10
N ALA A 179 -16.34 -24.59 -28.56
CA ALA A 179 -15.57 -25.03 -27.36
C ALA A 179 -14.05 -24.76 -27.43
N ALA A 180 -13.44 -24.80 -28.61
CA ALA A 180 -12.02 -24.50 -28.80
C ALA A 180 -11.66 -23.02 -28.54
N ALA A 181 -12.52 -22.08 -28.92
CA ALA A 181 -12.33 -20.66 -28.64
C ALA A 181 -12.44 -20.38 -27.14
N GLU A 182 -13.37 -21.07 -26.46
CA GLU A 182 -13.53 -20.98 -25.01
C GLU A 182 -12.29 -21.49 -24.26
N VAL A 183 -11.70 -22.60 -24.69
CA VAL A 183 -10.44 -23.12 -24.12
C VAL A 183 -9.30 -22.11 -24.24
N LEU A 184 -9.13 -21.46 -25.40
CA LEU A 184 -8.10 -20.44 -25.61
C LEU A 184 -8.31 -19.21 -24.72
N ARG A 185 -9.58 -18.79 -24.54
CA ARG A 185 -9.96 -17.69 -23.67
C ARG A 185 -9.66 -18.01 -22.20
N ILE A 186 -10.08 -19.17 -21.72
CA ILE A 186 -9.77 -19.63 -20.36
C ILE A 186 -8.25 -19.70 -20.14
N GLY A 187 -7.51 -20.19 -21.13
CA GLY A 187 -6.05 -20.18 -21.10
C GLY A 187 -5.45 -18.78 -20.98
N ARG A 188 -6.03 -17.75 -21.62
CA ARG A 188 -5.61 -16.35 -21.40
C ARG A 188 -5.90 -15.91 -19.97
N GLN A 189 -7.12 -16.13 -19.49
CA GLN A 189 -7.53 -15.73 -18.12
C GLN A 189 -6.63 -16.35 -17.05
N ILE A 190 -6.27 -17.63 -17.19
CA ILE A 190 -5.33 -18.30 -16.30
C ILE A 190 -3.98 -17.58 -16.30
N ARG A 191 -3.40 -17.32 -17.47
CA ARG A 191 -2.10 -16.61 -17.58
C ARG A 191 -2.14 -15.19 -17.06
N HIS A 192 -3.30 -14.53 -17.10
CA HIS A 192 -3.48 -13.21 -16.50
C HIS A 192 -3.51 -13.31 -14.98
N ALA A 193 -4.34 -14.20 -14.44
CA ALA A 193 -4.43 -14.40 -12.99
C ALA A 193 -3.11 -14.89 -12.37
N GLU A 194 -2.36 -15.76 -13.06
CA GLU A 194 -1.00 -16.17 -12.63
C GLU A 194 -0.01 -15.00 -12.57
N ARG A 195 -0.08 -14.07 -13.54
CA ARG A 195 0.75 -12.85 -13.53
C ARG A 195 0.35 -11.91 -12.39
N ASP A 196 -0.94 -11.74 -12.15
CA ASP A 196 -1.45 -10.94 -11.03
C ASP A 196 -0.99 -11.53 -9.69
N ILE A 197 -1.09 -12.85 -9.51
CA ILE A 197 -0.59 -13.55 -8.30
C ILE A 197 0.90 -13.28 -8.11
N ALA A 198 1.72 -13.42 -9.16
CA ALA A 198 3.15 -13.15 -9.07
C ALA A 198 3.46 -11.69 -8.70
N ALA A 199 2.67 -10.73 -9.21
CA ALA A 199 2.80 -9.32 -8.86
C ALA A 199 2.42 -9.06 -7.40
N LEU A 200 1.32 -9.66 -6.92
CA LEU A 200 0.89 -9.58 -5.52
C LEU A 200 1.91 -10.20 -4.56
N ASP A 201 2.50 -11.35 -4.93
CA ASP A 201 3.54 -12.01 -4.15
C ASP A 201 4.82 -11.14 -4.07
N ALA A 202 5.21 -10.50 -5.18
CA ALA A 202 6.34 -9.57 -5.20
C ALA A 202 6.07 -8.33 -4.34
N GLU A 203 4.86 -7.77 -4.42
CA GLU A 203 4.46 -6.65 -3.58
C GLU A 203 4.45 -7.03 -2.09
N ARG A 204 3.90 -8.21 -1.76
CA ARG A 204 3.91 -8.75 -0.40
C ARG A 204 5.33 -8.85 0.13
N ALA A 205 6.27 -9.38 -0.67
CA ALA A 205 7.67 -9.47 -0.29
C ALA A 205 8.28 -8.08 -0.03
N ALA A 206 8.02 -7.11 -0.91
CA ALA A 206 8.50 -5.74 -0.76
C ALA A 206 7.97 -5.08 0.52
N LEU A 207 6.66 -5.20 0.80
CA LEU A 207 6.05 -4.67 2.03
C LEU A 207 6.67 -5.30 3.28
N LEU A 208 6.86 -6.62 3.30
CA LEU A 208 7.44 -7.33 4.45
C LEU A 208 8.93 -7.01 4.66
N SER A 209 9.66 -6.63 3.60
CA SER A 209 11.05 -6.16 3.70
C SER A 209 11.19 -4.69 4.11
N GLY A 210 10.10 -3.92 4.17
CA GLY A 210 10.15 -2.50 4.52
C GLY A 210 10.41 -2.25 6.01
N ASP A 211 10.96 -1.09 6.32
CA ASP A 211 11.37 -0.71 7.69
C ASP A 211 10.21 -0.73 8.69
N ILE A 212 9.03 -0.24 8.29
CA ILE A 212 7.83 -0.29 9.14
C ILE A 212 7.39 -1.73 9.43
N ALA A 213 7.55 -2.66 8.48
CA ALA A 213 7.22 -4.06 8.70
C ALA A 213 8.21 -4.75 9.63
N GLN A 214 9.51 -4.45 9.51
CA GLN A 214 10.53 -4.92 10.45
C GLN A 214 10.27 -4.37 11.86
N LEU A 215 9.99 -3.07 11.98
CA LEU A 215 9.67 -2.45 13.26
C LEU A 215 8.38 -3.03 13.88
N HIS A 216 7.38 -3.35 13.06
CA HIS A 216 6.17 -4.05 13.52
C HIS A 216 6.51 -5.44 14.09
N LEU A 217 7.37 -6.20 13.41
CA LEU A 217 7.81 -7.52 13.87
C LEU A 217 8.59 -7.43 15.19
N ASP A 218 9.46 -6.43 15.33
CA ASP A 218 10.20 -6.18 16.57
C ASP A 218 9.25 -5.82 17.72
N ALA A 219 8.26 -4.98 17.44
CA ALA A 219 7.25 -4.60 18.42
C ALA A 219 6.37 -5.80 18.84
N GLU A 220 6.02 -6.69 17.92
CA GLU A 220 5.33 -7.94 18.26
C GLU A 220 6.20 -8.85 19.12
N THR A 221 7.50 -8.94 18.82
CA THR A 221 8.45 -9.75 19.58
C THR A 221 8.60 -9.23 21.00
N ALA A 222 8.74 -7.91 21.17
CA ALA A 222 8.73 -7.26 22.47
C ALA A 222 7.41 -7.50 23.23
N ALA A 223 6.27 -7.42 22.54
CA ALA A 223 4.95 -7.67 23.15
C ALA A 223 4.79 -9.10 23.68
N ARG A 224 5.38 -10.11 23.00
CA ARG A 224 5.43 -11.51 23.49
C ARG A 224 6.24 -11.64 24.78
N GLU A 225 7.18 -10.73 25.01
CA GLU A 225 7.97 -10.60 26.24
C GLU A 225 7.32 -9.64 27.27
N HIS A 226 6.07 -9.23 27.05
CA HIS A 226 5.35 -8.23 27.87
C HIS A 226 6.01 -6.85 27.91
N ARG A 227 6.79 -6.51 26.88
CA ARG A 227 7.43 -5.20 26.70
C ARG A 227 6.70 -4.36 25.65
N ASP A 228 6.74 -3.04 25.79
CA ASP A 228 6.18 -2.11 24.81
C ASP A 228 7.29 -1.31 24.13
N LEU A 229 7.73 -1.81 22.97
CA LEU A 229 8.83 -1.23 22.21
C LEU A 229 8.59 0.23 21.84
N LEU A 230 7.38 0.61 21.46
CA LEU A 230 7.10 2.00 21.06
C LEU A 230 7.21 2.95 22.25
N THR A 231 6.77 2.52 23.42
CA THR A 231 6.90 3.28 24.67
C THR A 231 8.38 3.38 25.10
N GLU A 232 9.16 2.31 24.96
CA GLU A 232 10.61 2.32 25.22
C GLU A 232 11.33 3.33 24.31
N LEU A 233 11.06 3.29 23.00
CA LEU A 233 11.60 4.24 22.03
C LEU A 233 11.21 5.67 22.33
N ALA A 234 9.92 5.92 22.61
CA ALA A 234 9.43 7.26 22.95
C ALA A 234 10.10 7.80 24.22
N THR A 235 10.29 6.95 25.24
CA THR A 235 10.97 7.34 26.49
C THR A 235 12.41 7.76 26.22
N SER A 236 13.16 6.95 25.46
CA SER A 236 14.55 7.30 25.09
C SER A 236 14.64 8.60 24.28
N LEU A 237 13.70 8.83 23.36
CA LEU A 237 13.66 10.06 22.56
C LEU A 237 13.30 11.28 23.40
N LEU A 238 12.39 11.17 24.36
CA LEU A 238 12.09 12.26 25.29
C LEU A 238 13.32 12.70 26.09
N GLU A 239 14.17 11.75 26.49
CA GLU A 239 15.45 12.05 27.14
C GLU A 239 16.39 12.82 26.19
N GLN A 240 16.53 12.36 24.95
CA GLN A 240 17.34 13.02 23.92
C GLN A 240 16.85 14.44 23.60
N VAL A 241 15.53 14.62 23.48
CA VAL A 241 14.89 15.93 23.29
C VAL A 241 15.20 16.84 24.47
N ALA A 242 15.11 16.33 25.71
CA ALA A 242 15.45 17.12 26.90
C ALA A 242 16.93 17.53 26.92
N ASP A 243 17.84 16.66 26.49
CA ASP A 243 19.27 16.96 26.33
C ASP A 243 19.52 18.01 25.24
N ALA A 244 18.87 17.87 24.07
CA ALA A 244 18.94 18.84 22.98
C ALA A 244 18.45 20.22 23.43
N ARG A 245 17.31 20.30 24.13
CA ARG A 245 16.80 21.56 24.70
C ARG A 245 17.81 22.22 25.65
N ARG A 246 18.43 21.44 26.55
CA ARG A 246 19.49 21.95 27.45
C ARG A 246 20.69 22.49 26.69
N ARG A 247 21.15 21.79 25.64
CA ARG A 247 22.24 22.26 24.77
C ARG A 247 21.87 23.55 24.06
N PHE A 248 20.67 23.62 23.47
CA PHE A 248 20.17 24.81 22.80
C PHE A 248 20.16 26.03 23.74
N GLU A 249 19.62 25.89 24.95
CA GLU A 249 19.61 26.97 25.94
C GLU A 249 21.01 27.45 26.33
N LEU A 250 21.98 26.53 26.46
CA LEU A 250 23.35 26.88 26.82
C LEU A 250 24.01 27.72 25.71
N ILE A 251 23.87 27.30 24.45
CA ILE A 251 24.39 28.02 23.29
C ILE A 251 23.71 29.39 23.16
N ASP A 252 22.39 29.45 23.35
CA ASP A 252 21.65 30.70 23.23
C ASP A 252 22.05 31.73 24.32
N ARG A 253 22.32 31.26 25.54
CA ARG A 253 22.89 32.10 26.61
C ARG A 253 24.29 32.58 26.28
N GLN A 254 25.14 31.73 25.69
CA GLN A 254 26.49 32.13 25.26
C GLN A 254 26.43 33.26 24.23
N ILE A 255 25.59 33.15 23.20
CA ILE A 255 25.43 34.22 22.20
C ILE A 255 24.89 35.48 22.85
N SER A 256 23.88 35.37 23.72
CA SER A 256 23.30 36.52 24.43
C SER A 256 24.29 37.23 25.36
N ALA A 257 25.32 36.51 25.82
CA ALA A 257 26.40 37.07 26.63
C ALA A 257 27.51 37.72 25.78
N HIS A 258 27.79 37.21 24.57
CA HIS A 258 28.79 37.78 23.65
C HIS A 258 28.24 38.91 22.76
N GLY A 259 26.93 39.02 22.60
CA GLY A 259 26.26 40.09 21.86
C GLY A 259 25.94 41.36 22.67
N ARG A 260 26.42 41.45 23.91
CA ARG A 260 26.31 42.64 24.78
C ARG A 260 27.64 43.39 24.88
#